data_AF-A0A0F8VXG3-F1
#
_entry.id   AF-A0A0F8VXG3-F1
#
_cell.length_a   1.000
_cell.length_b   1.000
_cell.length_c   1.000
_cell.angle_alpha   90.00
_cell.angle_beta   90.00
_cell.angle_gamma   90.00
#
_symmetry.space_group_name_H-M   'P 1'
#
loop_
_entity.id
_entity.type
_entity.pdbx_description
1 polymer ?
#
loop_
_entity_poly.entity_id
_entity_poly.type
_entity_poly.pdbx_seq_one_letter_code
_entity_poly.pdbx_strand_id
1 'polypeptide(L)'
;FFSLDDFTDNDETHANPLSESPTGPDHEVQDNDFQQDLVKAIDTLPERERLLMSLYYNDELNLKEIGEVLGVSESRVSQIHSQTVIRLRSKLREWIE
;
A
#
# COMPACT_ATOMS: atom_id res chain seq x y z
N PHE A 1 -9.39 -17.51 -19.54
CA PHE A 1 -9.27 -16.89 -18.20
C PHE A 1 -7.83 -16.46 -18.05
N PHE A 2 -7.63 -15.16 -17.79
CA PHE A 2 -6.38 -14.40 -17.84
C PHE A 2 -5.64 -14.39 -19.20
N SER A 3 -5.93 -13.35 -19.97
CA SER A 3 -5.07 -12.85 -21.04
C SER A 3 -4.90 -11.36 -20.80
N LEU A 4 -3.67 -10.92 -20.58
CA LEU A 4 -3.21 -9.59 -21.00
C LEU A 4 -1.69 -9.65 -21.14
N ASP A 5 -1.27 -10.51 -22.08
CA ASP A 5 -0.03 -10.30 -22.81
C ASP A 5 -0.40 -9.28 -23.89
N ASP A 6 -0.04 -8.02 -23.69
CA ASP A 6 0.28 -7.02 -24.73
C ASP A 6 0.52 -5.67 -24.06
N PHE A 7 1.78 -5.28 -23.89
CA PHE A 7 2.27 -4.00 -24.40
C PHE A 7 3.79 -4.00 -24.24
N THR A 8 4.42 -4.49 -25.29
CA THR A 8 5.81 -4.21 -25.64
C THR A 8 6.03 -2.71 -25.90
N ASP A 9 7.32 -2.37 -25.89
CA ASP A 9 7.96 -1.34 -26.72
C ASP A 9 8.22 0.03 -26.06
N ASN A 10 9.40 0.10 -25.46
CA ASN A 10 10.52 0.91 -25.93
C ASN A 10 10.25 2.34 -26.45
N ASP A 11 11.01 3.25 -25.84
CA ASP A 11 11.75 4.36 -26.45
C ASP A 11 11.15 5.78 -26.62
N GLU A 12 12.03 6.69 -26.22
CA GLU A 12 12.27 8.05 -26.68
C GLU A 12 11.22 9.16 -26.48
N THR A 13 11.64 10.10 -25.64
CA THR A 13 11.55 11.56 -25.81
C THR A 13 10.17 12.18 -25.85
N HIS A 14 9.88 13.04 -24.88
CA HIS A 14 9.40 14.39 -25.18
C HIS A 14 9.54 15.23 -23.91
N ALA A 15 10.56 16.08 -23.89
CA ALA A 15 10.63 17.20 -22.97
C ALA A 15 9.36 18.06 -23.16
N ASN A 16 8.67 18.36 -22.07
CA ASN A 16 7.84 19.55 -21.99
C ASN A 16 8.21 20.28 -20.68
N PRO A 17 8.69 21.54 -20.75
CA PRO A 17 8.78 22.42 -19.58
C PRO A 17 7.35 22.85 -19.21
N LEU A 18 7.18 23.72 -18.19
CA LEU A 18 5.91 24.28 -17.65
C LEU A 18 5.49 23.55 -16.36
N SER A 19 5.23 24.15 -15.22
CA SER A 19 5.14 25.56 -14.81
C SER A 19 5.24 25.60 -13.29
N GLU A 20 5.57 26.78 -12.77
CA GLU A 20 5.52 27.14 -11.36
C GLU A 20 4.25 26.65 -10.64
N SER A 21 4.48 26.11 -9.43
CA SER A 21 3.65 25.94 -8.22
C SER A 21 2.11 25.99 -8.29
N PRO A 22 1.46 25.20 -7.41
CA PRO A 22 0.80 25.87 -6.29
C PRO A 22 1.03 25.12 -4.97
N THR A 23 1.96 25.61 -4.15
CA THR A 23 1.99 25.29 -2.72
C THR A 23 0.87 26.10 -2.05
N GLY A 24 -0.38 25.65 -2.23
CA GLY A 24 -1.55 26.23 -1.59
C GLY A 24 -1.82 25.55 -0.24
N PRO A 25 -2.30 26.28 0.78
CA PRO A 25 -2.58 25.73 2.11
C PRO A 25 -3.65 24.63 2.12
N ASP A 26 -4.45 24.52 1.06
CA ASP A 26 -5.48 23.48 0.90
C ASP A 26 -4.88 22.08 0.67
N HIS A 27 -3.67 21.98 0.09
CA HIS A 27 -3.01 20.69 -0.13
C HIS A 27 -2.41 20.11 1.16
N GLU A 28 -1.91 20.95 2.08
CA GLU A 28 -1.35 20.48 3.36
C GLU A 28 -2.43 19.91 4.30
N VAL A 29 -3.67 20.41 4.21
CA VAL A 29 -4.80 19.88 5.00
C VAL A 29 -5.22 18.51 4.46
N GLN A 30 -5.28 18.36 3.14
CA GLN A 30 -5.69 17.12 2.49
C GLN A 30 -4.71 15.97 2.77
N ASP A 31 -3.40 16.26 2.82
CA ASP A 31 -2.37 15.27 3.17
C ASP A 31 -2.45 14.82 4.64
N ASN A 32 -2.83 15.72 5.56
CA ASN A 32 -2.96 15.40 6.98
C ASN A 32 -4.17 14.48 7.24
N ASP A 33 -5.31 14.79 6.62
CA ASP A 33 -6.53 13.97 6.74
C ASP A 33 -6.31 12.57 6.15
N PHE A 34 -5.64 12.49 4.99
CA PHE A 34 -5.26 11.21 4.37
C PHE A 34 -4.36 10.36 5.28
N GLN A 35 -3.35 10.96 5.91
CA GLN A 35 -2.50 10.24 6.86
C GLN A 35 -3.27 9.75 8.07
N GLN A 36 -4.17 10.57 8.64
CA GLN A 36 -4.98 10.14 9.78
C GLN A 36 -5.93 9.00 9.42
N ASP A 37 -6.50 9.01 8.23
CA ASP A 37 -7.41 7.95 7.79
C ASP A 37 -6.68 6.67 7.41
N LEU A 38 -5.44 6.76 6.90
CA LEU A 38 -4.55 5.61 6.76
C LEU A 38 -4.27 4.97 8.13
N VAL A 39 -3.94 5.78 9.14
CA VAL A 39 -3.72 5.31 10.52
C VAL A 39 -4.98 4.63 11.06
N LYS A 40 -6.17 5.24 10.91
CA LYS A 40 -7.45 4.63 11.30
C LYS A 40 -7.71 3.32 10.54
N ALA A 41 -7.37 3.25 9.26
CA ALA A 41 -7.55 2.04 8.46
C ALA A 41 -6.65 0.91 8.97
N ILE A 42 -5.39 1.21 9.32
CA ILE A 42 -4.46 0.26 9.96
C ILE A 42 -4.95 -0.13 11.36
N ASP A 43 -5.55 0.79 12.12
CA ASP A 43 -6.16 0.50 13.41
C ASP A 43 -7.41 -0.39 13.33
N THR A 44 -8.09 -0.41 12.18
CA THR A 44 -9.19 -1.36 11.96
C THR A 44 -8.73 -2.76 11.57
N LEU A 45 -7.43 -2.96 11.34
CA LEU A 45 -6.88 -4.28 11.06
C LEU A 45 -6.92 -5.15 12.32
N PRO A 46 -7.26 -6.44 12.20
CA PRO A 46 -7.04 -7.43 13.25
C PRO A 46 -5.60 -7.36 13.77
N GLU A 47 -5.43 -7.62 15.07
CA GLU A 47 -4.14 -7.58 15.75
C GLU A 47 -3.05 -8.41 15.03
N ARG A 48 -3.44 -9.56 14.46
CA ARG A 48 -2.55 -10.42 13.66
C ARG A 48 -2.07 -9.76 12.36
N GLU A 49 -2.92 -9.01 11.68
CA GLU A 49 -2.57 -8.31 10.43
C GLU A 49 -1.69 -7.09 10.74
N ARG A 50 -1.98 -6.37 11.82
CA ARG A 50 -1.13 -5.27 12.29
C ARG A 50 0.26 -5.74 12.70
N LEU A 51 0.34 -6.86 13.42
CA LEU A 51 1.61 -7.48 13.79
C LEU A 51 2.39 -7.91 12.54
N LEU A 52 1.73 -8.53 11.56
CA LEU A 52 2.36 -8.88 10.29
C LEU A 52 2.95 -7.66 9.57
N MET A 53 2.19 -6.56 9.49
CA MET A 53 2.65 -5.31 8.88
C MET A 53 3.82 -4.70 9.66
N SER A 54 3.79 -4.74 11.00
CA SER A 54 4.91 -4.29 11.84
C SER A 54 6.17 -5.11 11.57
N LEU A 55 6.07 -6.43 11.59
CA LEU A 55 7.23 -7.31 11.35
C LEU A 55 7.82 -7.10 9.93
N TYR A 56 6.97 -6.81 8.95
CA TYR A 56 7.39 -6.60 7.56
C TYR A 56 8.00 -5.21 7.32
N TYR A 57 7.38 -4.14 7.82
CA TYR A 57 7.79 -2.76 7.54
C TYR A 57 8.72 -2.15 8.59
N ASN A 58 8.61 -2.56 9.86
CA ASN A 58 9.44 -2.03 10.94
C ASN A 58 10.67 -2.90 11.20
N ASP A 59 10.47 -4.23 11.20
CA ASP A 59 11.54 -5.18 11.53
C ASP A 59 12.18 -5.81 10.28
N GLU A 60 11.75 -5.39 9.08
CA GLU A 60 12.25 -5.82 7.76
C GLU A 60 12.32 -7.36 7.57
N LEU A 61 11.48 -8.11 8.30
CA LEU A 61 11.44 -9.56 8.21
C LEU A 61 10.83 -10.05 6.90
N ASN A 62 11.35 -11.16 6.39
CA ASN A 62 10.78 -11.79 5.20
C ASN A 62 9.52 -12.60 5.54
N LEU A 63 8.70 -12.93 4.54
CA LEU A 63 7.42 -13.65 4.73
C LEU A 63 7.58 -15.02 5.42
N LYS A 64 8.76 -15.66 5.26
CA LYS A 64 9.08 -16.93 5.89
C LYS A 64 9.34 -16.74 7.38
N GLU A 65 10.18 -15.78 7.77
CA GLU A 65 10.46 -15.41 9.17
C GLU A 65 9.20 -14.95 9.90
N ILE A 66 8.38 -14.15 9.23
CA ILE A 66 7.07 -13.73 9.76
C ILE A 66 6.17 -14.95 9.98
N GLY A 67 6.20 -15.94 9.08
CA GLY A 67 5.47 -17.19 9.24
C GLY A 67 5.92 -17.98 10.48
N GLU A 68 7.23 -18.04 10.71
CA GLU A 68 7.81 -18.67 11.90
C GLU A 68 7.36 -17.96 13.20
N VAL A 69 7.35 -16.62 13.21
CA VAL A 69 6.88 -15.82 14.37
C VAL A 69 5.39 -15.97 14.62
N LEU A 70 4.57 -15.97 13.56
CA LEU A 70 3.11 -16.07 13.65
C LEU A 70 2.60 -17.52 13.77
N GLY A 71 3.48 -18.52 13.67
CA GLY A 71 3.13 -19.94 13.71
C GLY A 71 2.30 -20.42 12.52
N VAL A 72 2.49 -19.81 11.35
CA VAL A 72 1.75 -20.12 10.10
C VAL A 72 2.72 -20.31 8.94
N SER A 73 2.28 -20.96 7.86
CA SER A 73 3.11 -21.11 6.65
C SER A 73 3.32 -19.78 5.93
N GLU A 74 4.45 -19.65 5.23
CA GLU A 74 4.75 -18.49 4.37
C GLU A 74 3.62 -18.17 3.38
N SER A 75 3.05 -19.21 2.75
CA SER A 75 1.90 -19.05 1.85
C SER A 75 0.70 -18.39 2.55
N ARG A 76 0.45 -18.74 3.81
CA ARG A 76 -0.61 -18.12 4.61
C ARG A 76 -0.30 -16.67 4.92
N VAL A 77 0.95 -16.33 5.24
CA VAL A 77 1.40 -14.95 5.45
C VAL A 77 1.20 -14.11 4.18
N SER A 78 1.61 -14.63 3.01
CA SER A 78 1.43 -13.96 1.72
C SER A 78 -0.04 -13.68 1.39
N GLN A 79 -0.93 -14.63 1.68
CA GLN A 79 -2.37 -14.44 1.53
C GLN A 79 -2.92 -13.37 2.47
N ILE A 80 -2.54 -13.41 3.76
CA ILE A 80 -2.97 -12.43 4.76
C ILE A 80 -2.48 -11.03 4.37
N HIS A 81 -1.21 -10.91 3.95
CA HIS A 81 -0.63 -9.66 3.46
C HIS A 81 -1.43 -9.11 2.27
N SER A 82 -1.67 -9.93 1.25
CA SER A 82 -2.41 -9.52 0.06
C SER A 82 -3.83 -9.06 0.41
N GLN A 83 -4.53 -9.79 1.27
CA GLN A 83 -5.88 -9.45 1.74
C GLN A 83 -5.90 -8.12 2.53
N THR A 84 -4.90 -7.92 3.38
CA THR A 84 -4.70 -6.70 4.17
C THR A 84 -4.50 -5.50 3.25
N VAL A 85 -3.62 -5.62 2.25
CA VAL A 85 -3.36 -4.57 1.26
C VAL A 85 -4.60 -4.25 0.42
N ILE A 86 -5.35 -5.26 -0.02
CA ILE A 86 -6.61 -5.03 -0.76
C ILE A 86 -7.59 -4.25 0.11
N ARG A 87 -7.74 -4.64 1.38
CA ARG A 87 -8.64 -3.97 2.32
C ARG A 87 -8.23 -2.51 2.59
N LEU A 88 -6.93 -2.27 2.79
CA LEU A 88 -6.36 -0.92 2.92
C LEU A 88 -6.62 -0.10 1.66
N ARG A 89 -6.34 -0.65 0.48
CA ARG A 89 -6.58 0.02 -0.81
C ARG A 89 -8.05 0.33 -1.02
N SER A 90 -8.97 -0.60 -0.73
CA SER A 90 -10.42 -0.34 -0.84
C SER A 90 -10.86 0.81 0.03
N LYS A 91 -10.36 0.86 1.28
CA LYS A 91 -10.62 2.00 2.16
C LYS A 91 -10.05 3.29 1.60
N LEU A 92 -8.79 3.31 1.16
CA LEU A 92 -8.17 4.52 0.60
C LEU A 92 -8.82 4.99 -0.71
N ARG A 93 -9.32 4.06 -1.54
CA ARG A 93 -9.97 4.39 -2.82
C ARG A 93 -11.31 5.09 -2.62
N GLU A 94 -12.04 4.74 -1.56
CA GLU A 94 -13.28 5.41 -1.15
C GLU A 94 -13.07 6.89 -0.77
N TRP A 95 -11.82 7.31 -0.51
CA TRP A 95 -11.46 8.71 -0.22
C TRP A 95 -10.90 9.48 -1.41
N ILE A 96 -10.49 8.79 -2.49
CA ILE A 96 -9.94 9.41 -3.70
C ILE A 96 -11.04 9.74 -4.72
N GLU A 97 -12.20 9.07 -4.64
CA GLU A 97 -13.43 9.40 -5.40
C GLU A 97 -14.27 10.47 -4.71
#